data_AF-A0A931X3A6-F1
#
_entry.id   AF-A0A931X3A6-F1
#
_cell.length_a   1.000
_cell.length_b   1.000
_cell.length_c   1.000
_cell.angle_alpha   90.00
_cell.angle_beta   90.00
_cell.angle_gamma   90.00
#
_symmetry.space_group_name_H-M   'P 1'
#
loop_
_entity.id
_entity.type
_entity.pdbx_description
1 polymer ?
#
loop_
_entity_poly.entity_id
_entity_poly.type
_entity_poly.pdbx_seq_one_letter_code
_entity_poly.pdbx_strand_id
1 'polypeptide(L)'
;MGERRLYTRETKLDVPGVTWTRAEITRRCSASIDLRDGQRRRLDRPSAIADLTWRKSSSAPITLGRNWYRFPLLVARRISTCGPCSCTIGSVTASHADEVRALVERIYRDDSRRIFATLIRLVGDFDLAEEALHEAFATAIERWPVDGIPEKPVPWLVSTGRFKAIDTIRRMSRFESDPARLELATTPARDDEAIDEEQFRDDQLRLVFTCCHPALPPATRVAMTLREMCGLTTEEVARAFLTSPSTIAQRIVRGKSKLRDEKIAYQVPALSELPDRLESVLSVIYLVFNEGYSASSGDSAIRQDLATEAIRLGRVLVELLPDPEAIGLLALMLLHDSRRAARIDGAGELTLLEDQDRSLWDREAIAEGLKLVDRAIASREIGAYTIQAAISAVHAGARDVRDTDWARIVALYDLLLRIEASPIAELNRAVAVAMRDGPEAGIVAIDRILERGELTGYHLAHAARADLYRRLGRNAEAREAYELALAASTQTPERRFLERRLRELL
;
A
#
# COMPACT_ATOMS: atom_id res chain seq x y z
N MET A 1 14.20 -24.42 3.23
CA MET A 1 15.06 -23.87 4.29
C MET A 1 15.68 -22.60 3.73
N GLY A 2 15.13 -21.43 4.03
CA GLY A 2 15.47 -20.19 3.33
C GLY A 2 14.64 -19.02 3.84
N GLU A 3 15.15 -18.34 4.85
CA GLU A 3 14.49 -17.20 5.51
C GLU A 3 14.91 -15.90 4.80
N ARG A 4 14.05 -15.36 3.93
CA ARG A 4 14.24 -14.00 3.41
C ARG A 4 14.00 -13.02 4.55
N ARG A 5 15.06 -12.34 4.98
CA ARG A 5 15.02 -11.39 6.10
C ARG A 5 14.24 -10.15 5.69
N LEU A 6 13.22 -9.81 6.48
CA LEU A 6 12.55 -8.52 6.44
C LEU A 6 13.02 -7.73 7.67
N TYR A 7 13.62 -6.57 7.42
CA TYR A 7 13.89 -5.49 8.37
C TYR A 7 14.57 -5.86 9.70
N THR A 8 15.92 -5.83 9.70
CA THR A 8 16.74 -5.54 10.89
C THR A 8 17.93 -4.68 10.48
N ARG A 9 18.01 -3.44 10.98
CA ARG A 9 19.04 -2.46 10.60
C ARG A 9 20.01 -2.16 11.75
N GLU A 10 20.79 -3.15 12.14
CA GLU A 10 22.03 -2.95 12.91
C GLU A 10 23.23 -3.37 12.07
N THR A 11 24.02 -2.42 11.58
CA THR A 11 25.38 -2.70 11.06
C THR A 11 26.22 -1.43 10.99
N LYS A 12 27.10 -1.23 11.98
CA LYS A 12 28.34 -0.45 11.77
C LYS A 12 29.27 -1.31 10.91
N LEU A 13 29.67 -0.85 9.73
CA LEU A 13 30.72 -1.49 8.91
C LEU A 13 31.67 -0.44 8.34
N ASP A 14 32.97 -0.62 8.63
CA ASP A 14 34.08 0.10 8.03
C ASP A 14 34.97 -0.93 7.31
N VAL A 15 34.89 -1.00 5.97
CA VAL A 15 35.81 -1.75 5.09
C VAL A 15 36.05 -0.91 3.82
N PRO A 16 37.29 -0.72 3.34
CA PRO A 16 37.59 0.32 2.36
C PRO A 16 37.48 -0.10 0.89
N GLY A 17 37.02 0.83 0.05
CA GLY A 17 37.00 0.70 -1.41
C GLY A 17 36.28 1.88 -2.06
N VAL A 18 37.02 2.93 -2.45
CA VAL A 18 36.48 4.21 -2.97
C VAL A 18 35.51 4.89 -1.98
N THR A 19 36.07 5.43 -0.90
CA THR A 19 35.35 6.21 0.11
C THR A 19 34.89 7.57 -0.41
N TRP A 20 33.69 7.65 -0.97
CA TRP A 20 32.97 8.92 -1.10
C TRP A 20 32.36 9.30 0.26
N THR A 21 32.64 10.49 0.76
CA THR A 21 32.11 10.96 2.05
C THR A 21 30.61 11.27 1.96
N ARG A 22 29.89 11.21 3.10
CA ARG A 22 28.46 11.64 3.18
C ARG A 22 28.26 13.08 2.69
N ALA A 23 29.27 13.93 2.85
CA ALA A 23 29.32 15.31 2.35
C ALA A 23 29.57 15.45 0.82
N GLU A 24 29.99 14.39 0.13
CA GLU A 24 30.11 14.34 -1.34
C GLU A 24 28.85 13.77 -2.00
N ILE A 25 28.16 12.85 -1.32
CA ILE A 25 26.77 12.46 -1.69
C ILE A 25 25.88 13.70 -1.61
N THR A 26 25.89 14.41 -0.48
CA THR A 26 25.12 15.66 -0.31
C THR A 26 25.51 16.70 -1.37
N ARG A 27 26.80 16.88 -1.68
CA ARG A 27 27.23 17.80 -2.74
C ARG A 27 26.78 17.37 -4.14
N ARG A 28 26.72 16.08 -4.48
CA ARG A 28 26.17 15.64 -5.77
C ARG A 28 24.65 15.75 -5.87
N CYS A 29 23.93 15.68 -4.74
CA CYS A 29 22.50 15.99 -4.71
C CYS A 29 22.21 17.50 -4.78
N SER A 30 23.05 18.36 -4.18
CA SER A 30 22.77 19.79 -4.00
C SER A 30 23.46 20.71 -5.03
N ALA A 31 24.69 20.41 -5.45
CA ALA A 31 25.52 21.33 -6.25
C ALA A 31 25.15 21.42 -7.75
N SER A 32 23.99 20.86 -8.13
CA SER A 32 23.34 21.06 -9.43
C SER A 32 21.94 21.69 -9.30
N ILE A 33 21.56 22.15 -8.11
CA ILE A 33 20.31 22.86 -7.82
C ILE A 33 20.60 24.35 -7.50
N ASP A 34 21.78 24.66 -6.94
CA ASP A 34 22.20 26.03 -6.64
C ASP A 34 23.20 26.61 -7.66
N LEU A 35 22.85 27.74 -8.27
CA LEU A 35 23.74 28.57 -9.10
C LEU A 35 24.37 29.69 -8.25
N ARG A 36 25.33 29.39 -7.36
CA ARG A 36 26.37 30.32 -6.81
C ARG A 36 27.43 29.63 -5.91
N ASP A 37 28.63 30.24 -5.91
CA ASP A 37 29.91 30.02 -5.18
C ASP A 37 29.99 29.35 -3.77
N GLY A 38 31.23 28.96 -3.35
CA GLY A 38 31.59 29.05 -1.90
C GLY A 38 32.49 27.99 -1.20
N GLN A 39 33.71 27.72 -1.68
CA GLN A 39 34.88 27.03 -1.00
C GLN A 39 34.85 26.46 0.47
N ARG A 40 35.41 25.23 0.64
CA ARG A 40 36.27 24.69 1.77
C ARG A 40 35.61 24.49 3.19
N ARG A 41 36.10 23.68 4.16
CA ARG A 41 37.11 22.58 4.37
C ARG A 41 36.66 21.79 5.65
N ARG A 42 36.59 20.44 5.69
CA ARG A 42 37.59 19.38 6.09
C ARG A 42 37.74 19.13 7.63
N LEU A 43 38.18 17.90 8.00
CA LEU A 43 38.41 17.31 9.36
C LEU A 43 37.15 16.68 10.01
N ASP A 44 37.17 15.57 10.78
CA ASP A 44 38.05 14.36 10.81
C ASP A 44 37.33 13.15 11.48
N ARG A 45 37.97 11.97 11.54
CA ARG A 45 37.49 10.65 12.08
C ARG A 45 38.56 10.07 13.08
N PRO A 46 38.46 8.87 13.71
CA PRO A 46 37.59 7.68 13.52
C PRO A 46 36.78 7.32 14.81
N SER A 47 36.64 6.14 15.44
CA SER A 47 37.09 4.72 15.28
C SER A 47 36.37 3.75 16.27
N ALA A 48 36.41 2.43 15.97
CA ALA A 48 36.56 1.29 16.92
C ALA A 48 35.41 0.88 17.90
N ILE A 49 35.27 -0.38 18.36
CA ILE A 49 35.62 -1.75 17.87
C ILE A 49 34.83 -2.82 18.69
N ALA A 50 34.77 -4.08 18.22
CA ALA A 50 34.30 -5.33 18.90
C ALA A 50 32.78 -5.42 19.21
N ASP A 51 32.04 -6.51 18.94
CA ASP A 51 32.25 -7.98 18.94
C ASP A 51 31.91 -8.68 20.28
N LEU A 52 30.91 -9.57 20.24
CA LEU A 52 31.01 -10.96 20.71
C LEU A 52 29.79 -11.81 20.27
N THR A 53 29.91 -13.14 20.37
CA THR A 53 28.98 -14.11 19.77
C THR A 53 28.46 -15.11 20.79
N TRP A 54 27.28 -15.73 20.58
CA TRP A 54 27.12 -17.18 20.79
C TRP A 54 25.88 -17.87 20.13
N ARG A 55 25.84 -19.20 20.30
CA ARG A 55 24.88 -20.20 19.74
C ARG A 55 23.57 -20.25 20.56
N LYS A 56 22.37 -20.54 20.04
CA LYS A 56 21.85 -21.57 19.09
C LYS A 56 21.61 -22.96 19.73
N SER A 57 20.35 -23.29 20.06
CA SER A 57 19.84 -24.68 20.02
C SER A 57 18.29 -24.81 20.03
N SER A 58 17.82 -25.76 19.22
CA SER A 58 16.48 -26.29 18.97
C SER A 58 15.53 -26.58 20.15
N SER A 59 14.21 -26.60 19.86
CA SER A 59 13.37 -27.82 19.95
C SER A 59 11.97 -27.62 19.34
N ALA A 60 11.26 -28.74 19.11
CA ALA A 60 9.89 -28.87 18.56
C ALA A 60 9.36 -30.27 19.00
N PRO A 61 8.23 -30.82 18.50
CA PRO A 61 7.00 -30.24 17.94
C PRO A 61 5.72 -30.71 18.70
N ILE A 62 4.56 -30.08 18.49
CA ILE A 62 3.25 -30.67 18.84
C ILE A 62 2.22 -30.43 17.72
N THR A 63 1.40 -31.45 17.42
CA THR A 63 0.37 -31.48 16.37
C THR A 63 -1.05 -31.52 16.95
N LEU A 64 -1.95 -30.66 16.47
CA LEU A 64 -3.44 -30.69 16.55
C LEU A 64 -3.96 -29.51 15.67
N GLY A 65 -5.16 -29.47 15.08
CA GLY A 65 -6.19 -30.49 14.91
C GLY A 65 -7.35 -29.98 14.01
N ARG A 66 -7.56 -30.67 12.87
CA ARG A 66 -8.70 -30.66 11.90
C ARG A 66 -9.79 -29.55 11.89
N ASN A 67 -10.07 -29.10 10.65
CA ASN A 67 -11.38 -28.81 10.02
C ASN A 67 -12.48 -28.03 10.78
N TRP A 68 -12.87 -26.88 10.23
CA TRP A 68 -14.27 -26.45 10.08
C TRP A 68 -14.50 -25.72 8.74
N TYR A 69 -15.77 -25.41 8.45
CA TYR A 69 -16.35 -24.74 7.27
C TYR A 69 -16.86 -25.62 6.10
N ARG A 70 -18.15 -25.96 6.20
CA ARG A 70 -19.06 -26.23 5.08
C ARG A 70 -20.48 -25.88 5.52
N PHE A 71 -21.06 -24.80 4.99
CA PHE A 71 -22.47 -24.42 5.22
C PHE A 71 -23.22 -24.33 3.88
N PRO A 72 -24.46 -24.85 3.78
CA PRO A 72 -25.20 -24.89 2.52
C PRO A 72 -26.19 -23.72 2.36
N LEU A 73 -26.41 -23.28 1.11
CA LEU A 73 -27.52 -22.40 0.73
C LEU A 73 -28.77 -23.25 0.40
N LEU A 74 -29.89 -23.03 1.11
CA LEU A 74 -31.19 -23.57 0.71
C LEU A 74 -32.38 -22.90 1.44
N VAL A 75 -33.03 -21.93 0.80
CA VAL A 75 -34.44 -21.57 1.07
C VAL A 75 -35.11 -21.24 -0.27
N ALA A 76 -36.25 -21.87 -0.55
CA ALA A 76 -37.06 -21.58 -1.74
C ALA A 76 -38.26 -20.69 -1.39
N ARG A 77 -38.82 -19.99 -2.37
CA ARG A 77 -40.17 -19.41 -2.29
C ARG A 77 -41.01 -19.80 -3.50
N ARG A 78 -42.26 -20.19 -3.22
CA ARG A 78 -43.31 -20.43 -4.22
C ARG A 78 -43.77 -19.09 -4.81
N ILE A 79 -44.15 -19.11 -6.08
CA ILE A 79 -45.01 -18.10 -6.70
C ILE A 79 -46.45 -18.62 -6.65
N SER A 80 -47.40 -17.76 -6.31
CA SER A 80 -48.85 -18.03 -6.35
C SER A 80 -49.58 -16.82 -6.93
N THR A 81 -50.51 -17.07 -7.84
CA THR A 81 -51.11 -16.05 -8.72
C THR A 81 -52.31 -15.33 -8.11
N CYS A 82 -52.42 -14.02 -8.36
CA CYS A 82 -53.69 -13.29 -8.40
C CYS A 82 -53.61 -12.07 -9.32
N GLY A 83 -54.78 -11.61 -9.78
CA GLY A 83 -54.95 -10.60 -10.84
C GLY A 83 -54.85 -9.13 -10.39
N PRO A 84 -55.10 -8.19 -11.31
CA PRO A 84 -54.54 -6.84 -11.24
C PRO A 84 -55.39 -5.81 -10.50
N CYS A 85 -54.73 -4.93 -9.75
CA CYS A 85 -55.20 -3.59 -9.42
C CYS A 85 -54.04 -2.61 -9.62
N SER A 86 -54.23 -1.61 -10.48
CA SER A 86 -53.23 -0.58 -10.76
C SER A 86 -53.23 0.50 -9.68
N CYS A 87 -52.13 0.62 -8.93
CA CYS A 87 -51.87 1.74 -8.02
C CYS A 87 -50.46 2.26 -8.26
N THR A 88 -50.36 3.39 -8.96
CA THR A 88 -49.10 4.02 -9.38
C THR A 88 -48.42 4.77 -8.23
N ILE A 89 -48.04 4.02 -7.20
CA ILE A 89 -47.27 4.49 -6.04
C ILE A 89 -45.86 3.85 -6.06
N GLY A 90 -45.75 2.61 -6.55
CA GLY A 90 -44.52 1.81 -6.52
C GLY A 90 -43.34 2.33 -7.35
N SER A 91 -43.55 3.25 -8.29
CA SER A 91 -42.46 3.81 -9.12
C SER A 91 -41.63 4.86 -8.37
N VAL A 92 -42.28 5.71 -7.56
CA VAL A 92 -41.59 6.77 -6.79
C VAL A 92 -40.85 6.16 -5.60
N THR A 93 -41.46 5.19 -4.92
CA THR A 93 -40.82 4.49 -3.78
C THR A 93 -39.66 3.62 -4.23
N ALA A 94 -39.69 3.06 -5.45
CA ALA A 94 -38.55 2.34 -6.02
C ALA A 94 -37.36 3.30 -6.27
N SER A 95 -37.60 4.44 -6.92
CA SER A 95 -36.56 5.46 -7.14
C SER A 95 -35.88 5.84 -5.83
N HIS A 96 -36.65 6.17 -4.80
CA HIS A 96 -36.08 6.55 -3.51
C HIS A 96 -35.30 5.41 -2.82
N ALA A 97 -35.80 4.17 -2.88
CA ALA A 97 -35.08 3.02 -2.32
C ALA A 97 -33.76 2.73 -3.05
N ASP A 98 -33.69 2.97 -4.36
CA ASP A 98 -32.47 2.80 -5.15
C ASP A 98 -31.50 4.00 -5.02
N GLU A 99 -32.01 5.22 -4.84
CA GLU A 99 -31.22 6.40 -4.44
C GLU A 99 -30.55 6.19 -3.07
N VAL A 100 -31.32 5.69 -2.08
CA VAL A 100 -30.81 5.30 -0.76
C VAL A 100 -29.78 4.18 -0.88
N ARG A 101 -30.04 3.15 -1.68
CA ARG A 101 -29.08 2.05 -1.93
C ARG A 101 -27.78 2.56 -2.53
N ALA A 102 -27.84 3.43 -3.54
CA ALA A 102 -26.67 4.02 -4.17
C ALA A 102 -25.89 4.93 -3.21
N LEU A 103 -26.57 5.66 -2.31
CA LEU A 103 -25.91 6.42 -1.25
C LEU A 103 -25.21 5.50 -0.24
N VAL A 104 -25.86 4.44 0.23
CA VAL A 104 -25.25 3.45 1.14
C VAL A 104 -24.06 2.77 0.49
N GLU A 105 -24.13 2.41 -0.80
CA GLU A 105 -23.02 1.79 -1.52
C GLU A 105 -21.80 2.72 -1.62
N ARG A 106 -22.01 4.02 -1.91
CA ARG A 106 -20.93 5.02 -1.87
C ARG A 106 -20.33 5.12 -0.47
N ILE A 107 -21.13 5.32 0.58
CA ILE A 107 -20.63 5.42 1.96
C ILE A 107 -19.89 4.13 2.38
N TYR A 108 -20.33 2.95 1.92
CA TYR A 108 -19.64 1.69 2.19
C TYR A 108 -18.30 1.59 1.43
N ARG A 109 -18.21 2.14 0.22
CA ARG A 109 -16.97 2.18 -0.57
C ARG A 109 -15.96 3.19 0.00
N ASP A 110 -16.46 4.37 0.36
CA ASP A 110 -15.67 5.57 0.61
C ASP A 110 -15.28 5.73 2.10
N ASP A 111 -16.20 5.40 3.03
CA ASP A 111 -16.05 5.66 4.48
C ASP A 111 -16.01 4.41 5.37
N SER A 112 -16.33 3.19 4.87
CA SER A 112 -16.44 1.99 5.73
C SER A 112 -15.19 1.71 6.57
N ARG A 113 -13.98 1.95 6.03
CA ARG A 113 -12.71 1.75 6.75
C ARG A 113 -12.48 2.79 7.85
N ARG A 114 -13.00 4.01 7.69
CA ARG A 114 -12.96 5.08 8.69
C ARG A 114 -13.98 4.82 9.81
N ILE A 115 -15.20 4.40 9.44
CA ILE A 115 -16.24 3.95 10.37
C ILE A 115 -15.71 2.76 11.20
N PHE A 116 -15.11 1.76 10.55
CA PHE A 116 -14.50 0.61 11.21
C PHE A 116 -13.38 1.00 12.17
N ALA A 117 -12.47 1.90 11.77
CA ALA A 117 -11.38 2.37 12.64
C ALA A 117 -11.91 3.08 13.89
N THR A 118 -12.95 3.90 13.73
CA THR A 118 -13.62 4.59 14.84
C THR A 118 -14.34 3.60 15.77
N LEU A 119 -15.01 2.58 15.21
CA LEU A 119 -15.63 1.51 15.99
C LEU A 119 -14.59 0.71 16.79
N ILE A 120 -13.44 0.37 16.21
CA ILE A 120 -12.34 -0.29 16.94
C ILE A 120 -11.85 0.61 18.09
N ARG A 121 -11.68 1.92 17.89
CA ARG A 121 -11.30 2.85 18.97
C ARG A 121 -12.35 2.92 20.10
N LEU A 122 -13.64 2.82 19.76
CA LEU A 122 -14.74 2.91 20.73
C LEU A 122 -15.01 1.58 21.48
N VAL A 123 -14.63 0.44 20.89
CA VAL A 123 -15.02 -0.91 21.36
C VAL A 123 -13.83 -1.74 21.85
N GLY A 124 -12.61 -1.48 21.35
CA GLY A 124 -11.39 -2.17 21.75
C GLY A 124 -11.21 -3.60 21.21
N ASP A 125 -12.08 -4.05 20.31
CA ASP A 125 -12.10 -5.42 19.77
C ASP A 125 -12.39 -5.38 18.25
N PHE A 126 -11.56 -6.06 17.45
CA PHE A 126 -11.61 -6.03 15.98
C PHE A 126 -12.78 -6.82 15.43
N ASP A 127 -12.94 -8.05 15.90
CA ASP A 127 -13.90 -8.99 15.33
C ASP A 127 -15.33 -8.54 15.70
N LEU A 128 -15.50 -7.94 16.90
CA LEU A 128 -16.72 -7.28 17.34
C LEU A 128 -17.02 -5.95 16.62
N ALA A 129 -15.99 -5.14 16.32
CA ALA A 129 -16.18 -3.91 15.54
C ALA A 129 -16.55 -4.21 14.07
N GLU A 130 -16.11 -5.35 13.52
CA GLU A 130 -16.48 -5.80 12.18
C GLU A 130 -17.94 -6.31 12.14
N GLU A 131 -18.39 -7.06 13.14
CA GLU A 131 -19.82 -7.40 13.30
C GLU A 131 -20.68 -6.14 13.40
N ALA A 132 -20.29 -5.20 14.26
CA ALA A 132 -20.99 -3.94 14.50
C ALA A 132 -21.06 -3.03 13.26
N LEU A 133 -20.00 -2.99 12.44
CA LEU A 133 -19.98 -2.29 11.16
C LEU A 133 -21.04 -2.85 10.20
N HIS A 134 -21.04 -4.17 10.00
CA HIS A 134 -21.98 -4.83 9.08
C HIS A 134 -23.43 -4.70 9.56
N GLU A 135 -23.68 -4.84 10.87
CA GLU A 135 -24.98 -4.60 11.51
C GLU A 135 -25.48 -3.15 11.33
N ALA A 136 -24.58 -2.15 11.39
CA ALA A 136 -24.95 -0.75 11.15
C ALA A 136 -25.34 -0.50 9.69
N PHE A 137 -24.56 -1.02 8.73
CA PHE A 137 -24.87 -0.90 7.31
C PHE A 137 -26.14 -1.68 6.91
N ALA A 138 -26.38 -2.87 7.49
CA ALA A 138 -27.65 -3.58 7.32
C ALA A 138 -28.84 -2.76 7.84
N THR A 139 -28.71 -2.16 9.03
CA THR A 139 -29.75 -1.31 9.63
C THR A 139 -30.03 -0.06 8.78
N ALA A 140 -29.01 0.52 8.12
CA ALA A 140 -29.19 1.63 7.19
C ALA A 140 -30.03 1.23 5.96
N ILE A 141 -29.72 0.08 5.34
CA ILE A 141 -30.44 -0.45 4.17
C ILE A 141 -31.91 -0.74 4.49
N GLU A 142 -32.20 -1.22 5.71
CA GLU A 142 -33.56 -1.50 6.17
C GLU A 142 -34.35 -0.23 6.54
N ARG A 143 -33.71 0.75 7.20
CA ARG A 143 -34.42 1.91 7.79
C ARG A 143 -34.46 3.14 6.91
N TRP A 144 -33.37 3.53 6.25
CA TRP A 144 -33.33 4.81 5.52
C TRP A 144 -34.39 4.93 4.39
N PRO A 145 -34.84 3.86 3.71
CA PRO A 145 -35.97 3.95 2.76
C PRO A 145 -37.34 4.20 3.39
N VAL A 146 -37.47 4.15 4.72
CA VAL A 146 -38.74 4.29 5.48
C VAL A 146 -38.69 5.49 6.43
N ASP A 147 -37.63 5.58 7.22
CA ASP A 147 -37.39 6.65 8.21
C ASP A 147 -36.78 7.91 7.58
N GLY A 148 -36.28 7.82 6.34
CA GLY A 148 -35.50 8.84 5.65
C GLY A 148 -33.99 8.72 5.88
N ILE A 149 -33.22 9.42 5.06
CA ILE A 149 -31.75 9.51 5.19
C ILE A 149 -31.41 10.51 6.32
N PRO A 150 -30.59 10.16 7.33
CA PRO A 150 -30.15 11.09 8.36
C PRO A 150 -29.31 12.25 7.80
N GLU A 151 -29.43 13.46 8.37
CA GLU A 151 -28.65 14.65 7.95
C GLU A 151 -27.13 14.41 7.96
N LYS A 152 -26.65 13.56 8.88
CA LYS A 152 -25.25 13.11 8.96
C LYS A 152 -25.17 11.57 8.91
N PRO A 153 -25.16 10.96 7.70
CA PRO A 153 -25.22 9.49 7.54
C PRO A 153 -24.06 8.73 8.21
N VAL A 154 -22.85 9.28 8.15
CA VAL A 154 -21.63 8.61 8.65
C VAL A 154 -21.55 8.60 10.19
N PRO A 155 -21.73 9.72 10.92
CA PRO A 155 -21.91 9.70 12.36
C PRO A 155 -23.07 8.81 12.84
N TRP A 156 -24.18 8.75 12.09
CA TRP A 156 -25.29 7.83 12.39
C TRP A 156 -24.87 6.36 12.28
N LEU A 157 -24.07 5.99 11.27
CA LEU A 157 -23.53 4.63 11.12
C LEU A 157 -22.57 4.27 12.26
N VAL A 158 -21.65 5.16 12.65
CA VAL A 158 -20.74 4.90 13.80
C VAL A 158 -21.54 4.76 15.09
N SER A 159 -22.54 5.63 15.32
CA SER A 159 -23.39 5.56 16.51
C SER A 159 -24.19 4.26 16.57
N THR A 160 -24.82 3.88 15.45
CA THR A 160 -25.55 2.61 15.32
C THR A 160 -24.63 1.41 15.57
N GLY A 161 -23.41 1.42 15.02
CA GLY A 161 -22.41 0.39 15.29
C GLY A 161 -22.00 0.32 16.76
N ARG A 162 -21.78 1.47 17.42
CA ARG A 162 -21.48 1.54 18.86
C ARG A 162 -22.58 0.87 19.69
N PHE A 163 -23.85 1.16 19.39
CA PHE A 163 -24.99 0.51 20.05
C PHE A 163 -25.03 -1.01 19.79
N LYS A 164 -24.88 -1.46 18.54
CA LYS A 164 -24.85 -2.89 18.18
C LYS A 164 -23.72 -3.63 18.89
N ALA A 165 -22.52 -3.06 18.96
CA ALA A 165 -21.39 -3.62 19.69
C ALA A 165 -21.67 -3.76 21.19
N ILE A 166 -22.19 -2.71 21.83
CA ILE A 166 -22.58 -2.72 23.24
C ILE A 166 -23.65 -3.79 23.51
N ASP A 167 -24.64 -3.95 22.64
CA ASP A 167 -25.67 -4.97 22.81
C ASP A 167 -25.17 -6.40 22.54
N THR A 168 -24.17 -6.60 21.66
CA THR A 168 -23.45 -7.88 21.58
C THR A 168 -22.66 -8.16 22.87
N ILE A 169 -21.93 -7.18 23.42
CA ILE A 169 -21.22 -7.35 24.70
C ILE A 169 -22.20 -7.71 25.82
N ARG A 170 -23.35 -7.00 25.92
CA ARG A 170 -24.42 -7.29 26.89
C ARG A 170 -25.06 -8.66 26.69
N ARG A 171 -25.04 -9.22 25.47
CA ARG A 171 -25.45 -10.61 25.20
C ARG A 171 -24.40 -11.60 25.72
N MET A 172 -23.12 -11.35 25.45
CA MET A 172 -22.00 -12.21 25.87
C MET A 172 -21.75 -12.20 27.39
N SER A 173 -21.86 -11.05 28.05
CA SER A 173 -21.62 -10.89 29.49
C SER A 173 -22.67 -11.56 30.39
N ARG A 174 -23.72 -12.16 29.80
CA ARG A 174 -24.67 -13.05 30.49
C ARG A 174 -24.22 -14.51 30.50
N PHE A 175 -23.14 -14.85 29.80
CA PHE A 175 -22.54 -16.18 29.72
C PHE A 175 -21.10 -16.21 30.24
N GLU A 176 -20.33 -15.13 30.08
CA GLU A 176 -18.93 -15.04 30.56
C GLU A 176 -18.69 -13.84 31.49
N SER A 177 -17.90 -14.07 32.55
CA SER A 177 -17.62 -13.08 33.61
C SER A 177 -16.32 -12.28 33.34
N ASP A 178 -16.26 -11.57 32.21
CA ASP A 178 -15.18 -10.63 31.91
C ASP A 178 -15.52 -9.22 32.46
N PRO A 179 -14.81 -8.73 33.50
CA PRO A 179 -15.12 -7.44 34.12
C PRO A 179 -14.83 -6.23 33.22
N ALA A 180 -13.84 -6.32 32.32
CA ALA A 180 -13.51 -5.20 31.42
C ALA A 180 -14.61 -4.99 30.36
N ARG A 181 -15.17 -6.10 29.85
CA ARG A 181 -16.37 -6.06 28.99
C ARG A 181 -17.60 -5.55 29.74
N LEU A 182 -17.73 -5.84 31.03
CA LEU A 182 -18.84 -5.37 31.86
C LEU A 182 -18.80 -3.85 32.10
N GLU A 183 -17.62 -3.27 32.28
CA GLU A 183 -17.42 -1.81 32.43
C GLU A 183 -17.83 -1.05 31.15
N LEU A 184 -17.44 -1.54 29.97
CA LEU A 184 -17.88 -0.95 28.69
C LEU A 184 -19.40 -1.09 28.47
N ALA A 185 -20.01 -2.19 28.92
CA ALA A 185 -21.45 -2.46 28.77
C ALA A 185 -22.34 -1.65 29.74
N THR A 186 -21.78 -1.23 30.88
CA THR A 186 -22.45 -0.43 31.92
C THR A 186 -22.21 1.07 31.79
N THR A 187 -21.16 1.48 31.06
CA THR A 187 -20.98 2.87 30.63
C THR A 187 -22.18 3.31 29.78
N PRO A 188 -22.91 4.39 30.15
CA PRO A 188 -23.98 4.92 29.30
C PRO A 188 -23.38 5.51 28.04
N ALA A 189 -23.87 5.09 26.86
CA ALA A 189 -23.59 5.79 25.62
C ALA A 189 -24.16 7.21 25.74
N ARG A 190 -23.28 8.21 25.69
CA ARG A 190 -23.67 9.62 25.62
C ARG A 190 -23.84 10.00 24.16
N ASP A 191 -25.03 10.48 23.82
CA ASP A 191 -25.32 10.99 22.47
C ASP A 191 -24.53 12.28 22.16
N ASP A 192 -24.05 12.98 23.20
CA ASP A 192 -23.27 14.23 23.12
C ASP A 192 -21.79 14.05 22.74
N GLU A 193 -21.27 12.82 22.58
CA GLU A 193 -19.96 12.61 21.94
C GLU A 193 -20.09 12.80 20.42
N ALA A 194 -20.34 14.05 20.02
CA ALA A 194 -20.32 14.47 18.63
C ALA A 194 -18.95 14.14 18.03
N ILE A 195 -18.92 13.09 17.20
CA ILE A 195 -17.72 12.64 16.51
C ILE A 195 -17.30 13.75 15.55
N ASP A 196 -16.29 14.51 15.98
CA ASP A 196 -15.71 15.58 15.19
C ASP A 196 -15.19 15.03 13.87
N GLU A 197 -15.55 15.70 12.77
CA GLU A 197 -15.11 15.36 11.42
C GLU A 197 -13.59 15.45 11.29
N GLU A 198 -12.89 16.19 12.17
CA GLU A 198 -11.44 16.18 12.33
C GLU A 198 -10.92 14.90 12.99
N GLN A 199 -11.47 14.49 14.14
CA GLN A 199 -11.10 13.21 14.78
C GLN A 199 -11.37 12.01 13.84
N PHE A 200 -12.46 12.07 13.07
CA PHE A 200 -12.84 11.07 12.07
C PHE A 200 -11.97 11.11 10.78
N ARG A 201 -11.16 12.16 10.56
CA ARG A 201 -10.11 12.17 9.51
C ARG A 201 -8.84 11.46 10.00
N ASP A 202 -8.59 11.48 11.30
CA ASP A 202 -7.39 11.02 11.98
C ASP A 202 -7.40 9.53 12.38
N ASP A 203 -8.56 9.01 12.81
CA ASP A 203 -8.69 7.70 13.46
C ASP A 203 -8.13 6.52 12.65
N GLN A 204 -8.20 6.57 11.31
CA GLN A 204 -7.64 5.54 10.45
C GLN A 204 -6.10 5.52 10.46
N LEU A 205 -5.43 6.69 10.46
CA LEU A 205 -3.98 6.76 10.57
C LEU A 205 -3.52 6.35 11.97
N ARG A 206 -4.24 6.83 13.01
CA ARG A 206 -4.01 6.43 14.41
C ARG A 206 -4.07 4.91 14.58
N LEU A 207 -5.07 4.25 13.99
CA LEU A 207 -5.20 2.80 14.07
C LEU A 207 -4.17 2.04 13.22
N VAL A 208 -3.74 2.59 12.07
CA VAL A 208 -2.58 2.06 11.32
C VAL A 208 -1.30 2.08 12.18
N PHE A 209 -1.06 3.15 12.94
CA PHE A 209 0.02 3.21 13.93
C PHE A 209 -0.17 2.21 15.09
N THR A 210 -1.38 2.04 15.62
CA THR A 210 -1.66 1.04 16.66
C THR A 210 -1.39 -0.39 16.16
N CYS A 211 -1.85 -0.75 14.95
CA CYS A 211 -1.59 -2.05 14.32
C CYS A 211 -0.12 -2.31 14.01
N CYS A 212 0.67 -1.25 13.76
CA CYS A 212 2.12 -1.34 13.55
C CYS A 212 2.90 -1.49 14.88
N HIS A 213 2.37 -2.27 15.83
CA HIS A 213 2.92 -2.42 17.18
C HIS A 213 4.33 -3.05 17.21
N PRO A 214 5.29 -2.50 17.99
CA PRO A 214 6.68 -2.96 17.98
C PRO A 214 6.88 -4.44 18.32
N ALA A 215 6.01 -5.03 19.15
CA ALA A 215 6.10 -6.45 19.54
C ALA A 215 5.87 -7.45 18.39
N LEU A 216 5.24 -7.04 17.28
CA LEU A 216 5.09 -7.86 16.08
C LEU A 216 6.33 -7.72 15.17
N PRO A 217 6.76 -8.78 14.45
CA PRO A 217 7.74 -8.62 13.37
C PRO A 217 7.24 -7.65 12.29
N PRO A 218 8.09 -6.80 11.67
CA PRO A 218 7.63 -5.82 10.66
C PRO A 218 6.84 -6.45 9.51
N ALA A 219 7.29 -7.62 9.04
CA ALA A 219 6.61 -8.46 8.05
C ALA A 219 5.15 -8.82 8.41
N THR A 220 4.83 -8.87 9.71
CA THR A 220 3.51 -9.20 10.26
C THR A 220 2.69 -7.94 10.50
N ARG A 221 3.30 -6.87 11.05
CA ARG A 221 2.68 -5.54 11.20
C ARG A 221 2.03 -5.09 9.89
N VAL A 222 2.82 -5.06 8.82
CA VAL A 222 2.40 -4.56 7.49
C VAL A 222 1.33 -5.47 6.87
N ALA A 223 1.55 -6.80 6.85
CA ALA A 223 0.59 -7.74 6.26
C ALA A 223 -0.78 -7.75 6.96
N MET A 224 -0.80 -7.65 8.29
CA MET A 224 -2.02 -7.56 9.09
C MET A 224 -2.72 -6.21 8.88
N THR A 225 -1.98 -5.10 8.92
CA THR A 225 -2.56 -3.76 8.71
C THR A 225 -3.18 -3.62 7.31
N LEU A 226 -2.55 -4.16 6.27
CA LEU A 226 -3.10 -4.16 4.91
C LEU A 226 -4.40 -4.96 4.79
N ARG A 227 -4.45 -6.16 5.39
CA ARG A 227 -5.66 -7.01 5.35
C ARG A 227 -6.81 -6.41 6.15
N GLU A 228 -6.58 -6.09 7.41
CA GLU A 228 -7.64 -5.74 8.36
C GLU A 228 -8.07 -4.27 8.16
N MET A 229 -7.11 -3.34 8.10
CA MET A 229 -7.38 -1.90 8.12
C MET A 229 -7.52 -1.28 6.72
N CYS A 230 -6.75 -1.77 5.75
CA CYS A 230 -6.77 -1.24 4.39
C CYS A 230 -7.69 -2.06 3.45
N GLY A 231 -8.18 -3.21 3.90
CA GLY A 231 -9.16 -4.02 3.18
C GLY A 231 -8.63 -4.82 2.00
N LEU A 232 -7.30 -4.98 1.86
CA LEU A 232 -6.73 -5.82 0.80
C LEU A 232 -7.02 -7.30 1.06
N THR A 233 -7.33 -8.05 0.01
CA THR A 233 -7.47 -9.50 0.05
C THR A 233 -6.17 -10.19 0.45
N THR A 234 -6.25 -11.44 0.90
CA THR A 234 -5.06 -12.23 1.27
C THR A 234 -4.14 -12.43 0.05
N GLU A 235 -4.74 -12.44 -1.12
CA GLU A 235 -4.16 -12.62 -2.44
C GLU A 235 -3.41 -11.35 -2.90
N GLU A 236 -4.03 -10.16 -2.78
CA GLU A 236 -3.38 -8.86 -3.01
C GLU A 236 -2.19 -8.66 -2.07
N VAL A 237 -2.37 -8.91 -0.75
CA VAL A 237 -1.26 -8.85 0.21
C VAL A 237 -0.17 -9.88 -0.11
N ALA A 238 -0.51 -11.07 -0.61
CA ALA A 238 0.48 -12.08 -0.99
C ALA A 238 1.30 -11.68 -2.22
N ARG A 239 0.68 -11.02 -3.21
CA ARG A 239 1.40 -10.42 -4.36
C ARG A 239 2.33 -9.30 -3.91
N ALA A 240 1.85 -8.38 -3.07
CA ALA A 240 2.64 -7.30 -2.48
C ALA A 240 3.88 -7.80 -1.71
N PHE A 241 3.78 -8.97 -1.06
CA PHE A 241 4.88 -9.63 -0.36
C PHE A 241 5.68 -10.66 -1.20
N LEU A 242 5.36 -10.82 -2.50
CA LEU A 242 5.93 -11.84 -3.40
C LEU A 242 5.98 -13.24 -2.76
N THR A 243 4.87 -13.67 -2.17
CA THR A 243 4.76 -14.92 -1.40
C THR A 243 3.40 -15.60 -1.62
N SER A 244 3.14 -16.74 -0.98
CA SER A 244 1.86 -17.45 -1.15
C SER A 244 0.74 -16.87 -0.26
N PRO A 245 -0.53 -16.87 -0.71
CA PRO A 245 -1.67 -16.52 0.14
C PRO A 245 -1.74 -17.34 1.43
N SER A 246 -1.37 -18.62 1.38
CA SER A 246 -1.25 -19.49 2.55
C SER A 246 -0.18 -19.03 3.56
N THR A 247 0.91 -18.40 3.11
CA THR A 247 1.94 -17.81 3.97
C THR A 247 1.45 -16.54 4.64
N ILE A 248 0.72 -15.69 3.91
CA ILE A 248 0.11 -14.47 4.48
C ILE A 248 -0.99 -14.81 5.49
N ALA A 249 -1.93 -15.70 5.15
CA ALA A 249 -2.98 -16.13 6.07
C ALA A 249 -2.42 -16.66 7.40
N GLN A 250 -1.40 -17.54 7.34
CA GLN A 250 -0.74 -18.02 8.55
C GLN A 250 0.02 -16.93 9.31
N ARG A 251 0.60 -15.94 8.63
CA ARG A 251 1.29 -14.81 9.27
C ARG A 251 0.31 -13.92 10.03
N ILE A 252 -0.84 -13.60 9.42
CA ILE A 252 -1.88 -12.77 10.02
C ILE A 252 -2.49 -13.46 11.25
N VAL A 253 -2.84 -14.75 11.15
CA VAL A 253 -3.36 -15.53 12.29
C VAL A 253 -2.37 -15.55 13.47
N ARG A 254 -1.08 -15.77 13.22
CA ARG A 254 -0.04 -15.71 14.26
C ARG A 254 0.12 -14.30 14.86
N GLY A 255 -0.06 -13.26 14.05
CA GLY A 255 -0.09 -11.86 14.50
C GLY A 255 -1.28 -11.57 15.44
N LYS A 256 -2.50 -11.88 15.00
CA LYS A 256 -3.72 -11.73 15.82
C LYS A 256 -3.64 -12.48 17.15
N SER A 257 -3.14 -13.73 17.15
CA SER A 257 -2.92 -14.46 18.41
C SER A 257 -1.86 -13.79 19.28
N LYS A 258 -0.71 -13.41 18.73
CA LYS A 258 0.35 -12.77 19.53
C LYS A 258 -0.14 -11.49 20.25
N LEU A 259 -0.90 -10.61 19.58
CA LEU A 259 -1.46 -9.41 20.21
C LEU A 259 -2.42 -9.73 21.37
N ARG A 260 -3.26 -10.76 21.20
CA ARG A 260 -4.20 -11.25 22.21
C ARG A 260 -3.49 -11.91 23.40
N ASP A 261 -2.47 -12.73 23.12
CA ASP A 261 -1.71 -13.46 24.14
C ASP A 261 -0.87 -12.50 25.01
N GLU A 262 -0.30 -11.44 24.40
CA GLU A 262 0.40 -10.36 25.11
C GLU A 262 -0.55 -9.30 25.72
N LYS A 263 -1.87 -9.43 25.52
CA LYS A 263 -2.92 -8.49 25.98
C LYS A 263 -2.63 -7.02 25.64
N ILE A 264 -2.09 -6.77 24.46
CA ILE A 264 -1.78 -5.41 23.99
C ILE A 264 -3.09 -4.64 23.81
N ALA A 265 -3.32 -3.64 24.66
CA ALA A 265 -4.50 -2.79 24.58
C ALA A 265 -4.46 -1.95 23.28
N TYR A 266 -5.59 -1.87 22.58
CA TYR A 266 -5.74 -1.03 21.38
C TYR A 266 -5.85 0.45 21.76
N GLN A 267 -4.71 1.03 22.12
CA GLN A 267 -4.55 2.44 22.44
C GLN A 267 -3.85 3.17 21.28
N VAL A 268 -4.17 4.45 21.10
CA VAL A 268 -3.45 5.32 20.16
C VAL A 268 -2.06 5.59 20.76
N PRO A 269 -0.95 5.28 20.05
CA PRO A 269 0.39 5.49 20.59
C PRO A 269 0.69 6.98 20.84
N ALA A 270 1.51 7.23 21.85
CA ALA A 270 2.01 8.58 22.13
C ALA A 270 2.94 9.07 21.01
N LEU A 271 3.10 10.40 20.86
CA LEU A 271 3.96 10.99 19.82
C LEU A 271 5.40 10.47 19.85
N SER A 272 5.91 10.13 21.04
CA SER A 272 7.23 9.54 21.26
C SER A 272 7.38 8.09 20.77
N GLU A 273 6.28 7.37 20.55
CA GLU A 273 6.26 5.98 20.07
C GLU A 273 6.08 5.88 18.55
N LEU A 274 5.74 6.98 17.86
CA LEU A 274 5.52 6.97 16.41
C LEU A 274 6.79 6.59 15.61
N PRO A 275 8.01 7.04 15.96
CA PRO A 275 9.22 6.70 15.19
C PRO A 275 9.49 5.19 15.08
N ASP A 276 9.33 4.43 16.15
CA ASP A 276 9.54 2.96 16.20
C ASP A 276 8.55 2.16 15.32
N ARG A 277 7.49 2.84 14.85
CA ARG A 277 6.41 2.28 14.03
C ARG A 277 6.43 2.84 12.60
N LEU A 278 7.07 4.00 12.37
CA LEU A 278 7.02 4.78 11.14
C LEU A 278 7.40 3.97 9.90
N GLU A 279 8.51 3.22 9.92
CA GLU A 279 8.95 2.38 8.78
C GLU A 279 7.85 1.39 8.32
N SER A 280 7.09 0.83 9.27
CA SER A 280 5.96 -0.05 8.97
C SER A 280 4.74 0.72 8.45
N VAL A 281 4.47 1.93 8.97
CA VAL A 281 3.37 2.79 8.50
C VAL A 281 3.63 3.29 7.07
N LEU A 282 4.85 3.74 6.76
CA LEU A 282 5.28 4.10 5.40
C LEU A 282 5.13 2.91 4.44
N SER A 283 5.55 1.71 4.89
CA SER A 283 5.39 0.47 4.11
C SER A 283 3.92 0.13 3.83
N VAL A 284 3.01 0.32 4.81
CA VAL A 284 1.56 0.15 4.62
C VAL A 284 1.02 1.15 3.61
N ILE A 285 1.26 2.45 3.81
CA ILE A 285 0.74 3.52 2.93
C ILE A 285 1.22 3.31 1.49
N TYR A 286 2.50 2.99 1.28
CA TYR A 286 3.04 2.73 -0.05
C TYR A 286 2.44 1.49 -0.72
N LEU A 287 2.17 0.42 0.03
CA LEU A 287 1.55 -0.79 -0.53
C LEU A 287 0.06 -0.60 -0.85
N VAL A 288 -0.68 0.20 -0.07
CA VAL A 288 -2.04 0.63 -0.44
C VAL A 288 -2.02 1.49 -1.69
N PHE A 289 -1.07 2.44 -1.78
CA PHE A 289 -0.90 3.25 -2.98
C PHE A 289 -0.63 2.38 -4.21
N ASN A 290 0.32 1.44 -4.12
CA ASN A 290 0.68 0.57 -5.25
C ASN A 290 -0.49 -0.30 -5.74
N GLU A 291 -1.32 -0.83 -4.85
CA GLU A 291 -2.54 -1.57 -5.21
C GLU A 291 -3.63 -0.67 -5.81
N GLY A 292 -3.72 0.59 -5.37
CA GLY A 292 -4.57 1.60 -6.00
C GLY A 292 -4.09 2.06 -7.39
N TYR A 293 -2.77 2.09 -7.55
CA TYR A 293 -2.02 2.62 -8.70
C TYR A 293 -1.90 1.62 -9.85
N SER A 294 -1.79 0.33 -9.54
CA SER A 294 -1.68 -0.79 -10.49
C SER A 294 -2.33 -2.01 -9.85
N ALA A 295 -3.65 -2.16 -10.05
CA ALA A 295 -4.46 -3.18 -9.39
C ALA A 295 -3.98 -4.59 -9.72
N SER A 296 -3.58 -5.35 -8.70
CA SER A 296 -2.92 -6.64 -8.86
C SER A 296 -3.88 -7.80 -9.18
N SER A 297 -5.19 -7.51 -9.24
CA SER A 297 -6.22 -8.37 -9.85
C SER A 297 -7.49 -7.61 -10.21
N GLY A 298 -8.13 -8.00 -11.32
CA GLY A 298 -9.41 -7.49 -11.79
C GLY A 298 -9.36 -7.01 -13.24
N ASP A 299 -10.49 -6.54 -13.77
CA ASP A 299 -10.60 -6.02 -15.13
C ASP A 299 -10.24 -4.52 -15.24
N SER A 300 -10.19 -3.80 -14.12
CA SER A 300 -9.62 -2.44 -14.05
C SER A 300 -8.15 -2.51 -13.64
N ALA A 301 -7.28 -1.82 -14.37
CA ALA A 301 -5.86 -1.66 -14.02
C ALA A 301 -5.62 -0.69 -12.84
N ILE A 302 -6.61 0.12 -12.45
CA ILE A 302 -6.45 1.19 -11.45
C ILE A 302 -7.66 1.17 -10.49
N ARG A 303 -7.39 1.19 -9.18
CA ARG A 303 -8.39 1.36 -8.11
C ARG A 303 -8.21 2.75 -7.52
N GLN A 304 -8.78 3.76 -8.18
CA GLN A 304 -8.46 5.18 -7.94
C GLN A 304 -8.60 5.58 -6.47
N ASP A 305 -9.70 5.17 -5.85
CA ASP A 305 -10.07 5.41 -4.45
C ASP A 305 -8.94 5.06 -3.47
N LEU A 306 -8.27 3.91 -3.64
CA LEU A 306 -7.16 3.47 -2.78
C LEU A 306 -5.90 4.34 -2.93
N ALA A 307 -5.60 4.78 -4.16
CA ALA A 307 -4.44 5.65 -4.40
C ALA A 307 -4.68 7.07 -3.83
N THR A 308 -5.90 7.58 -3.97
CA THR A 308 -6.34 8.85 -3.38
C THR A 308 -6.29 8.79 -1.85
N GLU A 309 -6.78 7.71 -1.24
CA GLU A 309 -6.74 7.51 0.21
C GLU A 309 -5.31 7.34 0.73
N ALA A 310 -4.43 6.64 0.02
CA ALA A 310 -3.02 6.55 0.40
C ALA A 310 -2.30 7.91 0.34
N ILE A 311 -2.61 8.75 -0.66
CA ILE A 311 -2.14 10.14 -0.69
C ILE A 311 -2.70 10.94 0.50
N ARG A 312 -3.98 10.80 0.85
CA ARG A 312 -4.59 11.46 2.02
C ARG A 312 -3.89 11.06 3.31
N LEU A 313 -3.67 9.76 3.55
CA LEU A 313 -2.93 9.25 4.71
C LEU A 313 -1.49 9.78 4.75
N GLY A 314 -0.82 9.87 3.58
CA GLY A 314 0.50 10.49 3.46
C GLY A 314 0.52 11.98 3.84
N ARG A 315 -0.51 12.74 3.48
CA ARG A 315 -0.67 14.16 3.87
C ARG A 315 -0.81 14.31 5.39
N VAL A 316 -1.76 13.58 6.00
CA VAL A 316 -1.98 13.62 7.46
C VAL A 316 -0.74 13.15 8.22
N LEU A 317 -0.01 12.15 7.70
CA LEU A 317 1.25 11.70 8.29
C LEU A 317 2.34 12.80 8.27
N VAL A 318 2.50 13.52 7.16
CA VAL A 318 3.50 14.60 7.03
C VAL A 318 3.14 15.84 7.86
N GLU A 319 1.86 16.05 8.16
CA GLU A 319 1.37 17.08 9.07
C GLU A 319 1.60 16.71 10.54
N LEU A 320 1.25 15.47 10.94
CA LEU A 320 1.45 14.94 12.29
C LEU A 320 2.94 14.74 12.64
N LEU A 321 3.74 14.26 11.69
CA LEU A 321 5.15 13.93 11.84
C LEU A 321 5.91 14.29 10.55
N PRO A 322 6.52 15.49 10.46
CA PRO A 322 7.19 15.99 9.25
C PRO A 322 8.57 15.35 8.99
N ASP A 323 8.63 14.03 9.07
CA ASP A 323 9.81 13.19 8.83
C ASP A 323 10.25 13.21 7.35
N PRO A 324 11.56 13.23 7.03
CA PRO A 324 12.06 13.26 5.65
C PRO A 324 11.58 12.11 4.75
N GLU A 325 11.45 10.88 5.27
CA GLU A 325 10.95 9.73 4.50
C GLU A 325 9.41 9.74 4.37
N ALA A 326 8.69 10.30 5.33
CA ALA A 326 7.25 10.57 5.16
C ALA A 326 7.00 11.62 4.06
N ILE A 327 7.79 12.70 4.04
CA ILE A 327 7.78 13.72 2.99
C ILE A 327 8.17 13.10 1.64
N GLY A 328 9.23 12.27 1.63
CA GLY A 328 9.67 11.52 0.46
C GLY A 328 8.61 10.57 -0.09
N LEU A 329 7.90 9.83 0.77
CA LEU A 329 6.81 8.95 0.34
C LEU A 329 5.63 9.74 -0.25
N LEU A 330 5.21 10.83 0.39
CA LEU A 330 4.15 11.68 -0.17
C LEU A 330 4.55 12.26 -1.54
N ALA A 331 5.80 12.72 -1.67
CA ALA A 331 6.35 13.18 -2.94
C ALA A 331 6.34 12.09 -4.01
N LEU A 332 6.79 10.88 -3.67
CA LEU A 332 6.78 9.71 -4.57
C LEU A 332 5.37 9.40 -5.06
N MET A 333 4.39 9.35 -4.16
CA MET A 333 2.98 9.08 -4.51
C MET A 333 2.41 10.15 -5.44
N LEU A 334 2.63 11.45 -5.16
CA LEU A 334 2.14 12.55 -6.01
C LEU A 334 2.79 12.55 -7.40
N LEU A 335 4.11 12.36 -7.47
CA LEU A 335 4.84 12.26 -8.74
C LEU A 335 4.43 11.03 -9.54
N HIS A 336 4.11 9.92 -8.87
CA HIS A 336 3.51 8.75 -9.48
C HIS A 336 2.08 8.99 -9.97
N ASP A 337 1.24 9.65 -9.18
CA ASP A 337 -0.18 9.80 -9.50
C ASP A 337 -0.44 10.85 -10.58
N SER A 338 0.40 11.89 -10.66
CA SER A 338 0.24 12.98 -11.65
C SER A 338 0.05 12.53 -13.11
N ARG A 339 0.65 11.41 -13.51
CA ARG A 339 0.52 10.82 -14.86
C ARG A 339 -0.64 9.82 -15.02
N ARG A 340 -1.56 9.72 -14.05
CA ARG A 340 -2.67 8.74 -14.00
C ARG A 340 -3.52 8.76 -15.28
N ALA A 341 -3.89 9.95 -15.76
CA ALA A 341 -4.70 10.11 -16.98
C ALA A 341 -3.97 9.71 -18.28
N ALA A 342 -2.65 9.50 -18.23
CA ALA A 342 -1.83 9.09 -19.37
C ALA A 342 -1.33 7.63 -19.29
N ARG A 343 -1.79 6.84 -18.31
CA ARG A 343 -1.41 5.41 -18.16
C ARG A 343 -2.16 4.47 -19.10
N ILE A 344 -3.35 4.86 -19.50
CA ILE A 344 -4.32 4.01 -20.19
C ILE A 344 -4.90 4.85 -21.34
N ASP A 345 -4.96 4.27 -22.53
CA ASP A 345 -5.54 4.94 -23.70
C ASP A 345 -7.08 4.85 -23.74
N GLY A 346 -7.70 5.48 -24.75
CA GLY A 346 -9.14 5.45 -24.96
C GLY A 346 -9.73 4.07 -25.32
N ALA A 347 -8.89 3.04 -25.55
CA ALA A 347 -9.31 1.65 -25.73
C ALA A 347 -9.15 0.81 -24.44
N GLY A 348 -8.62 1.39 -23.36
CA GLY A 348 -8.37 0.69 -22.11
C GLY A 348 -7.04 -0.06 -22.06
N GLU A 349 -6.09 0.23 -22.96
CA GLU A 349 -4.79 -0.45 -23.04
C GLU A 349 -3.65 0.34 -22.39
N LEU A 350 -2.62 -0.38 -21.91
CA LEU A 350 -1.48 0.20 -21.19
C LEU A 350 -0.56 1.00 -22.11
N THR A 351 -0.33 2.27 -21.74
CA THR A 351 0.58 3.20 -22.42
C THR A 351 1.95 3.22 -21.72
N LEU A 352 3.02 2.84 -22.43
CA LEU A 352 4.39 2.88 -21.90
C LEU A 352 4.81 4.31 -21.58
N LEU A 353 5.66 4.51 -20.57
CA LEU A 353 6.14 5.84 -20.12
C LEU A 353 6.75 6.71 -21.24
N GLU A 354 7.29 6.09 -22.30
CA GLU A 354 7.81 6.80 -23.47
C GLU A 354 6.72 7.23 -24.48
N ASP A 355 5.57 6.56 -24.48
CA ASP A 355 4.41 6.80 -25.35
C ASP A 355 3.35 7.70 -24.67
N GLN A 356 3.51 8.08 -23.39
CA GLN A 356 2.50 8.82 -22.62
C GLN A 356 2.40 10.29 -23.04
N ASP A 357 1.18 10.76 -23.31
CA ASP A 357 0.93 12.18 -23.52
C ASP A 357 1.15 12.98 -22.22
N ARG A 358 2.25 13.74 -22.20
CA ARG A 358 2.64 14.62 -21.10
C ARG A 358 1.75 15.87 -20.98
N SER A 359 0.84 16.13 -21.93
CA SER A 359 -0.20 17.16 -21.79
C SER A 359 -1.25 16.78 -20.73
N LEU A 360 -1.53 15.47 -20.58
CA LEU A 360 -2.47 14.90 -19.63
C LEU A 360 -1.89 14.72 -18.20
N TRP A 361 -0.66 15.18 -17.96
CA TRP A 361 0.00 15.06 -16.66
C TRP A 361 -0.36 16.24 -15.75
N ASP A 362 -0.85 15.95 -14.55
CA ASP A 362 -1.18 16.94 -13.53
C ASP A 362 0.05 17.77 -13.14
N ARG A 363 0.02 19.05 -13.50
CA ARG A 363 1.11 19.99 -13.28
C ARG A 363 1.13 20.56 -11.86
N GLU A 364 0.02 20.50 -11.13
CA GLU A 364 -0.04 20.91 -9.73
C GLU A 364 0.55 19.80 -8.83
N ALA A 365 0.14 18.54 -9.03
CA ALA A 365 0.73 17.40 -8.32
C ALA A 365 2.23 17.22 -8.61
N ILE A 366 2.70 17.51 -9.84
CA ILE A 366 4.14 17.57 -10.14
C ILE A 366 4.80 18.73 -9.39
N ALA A 367 4.25 19.94 -9.45
CA ALA A 367 4.84 21.11 -8.80
C ALA A 367 4.86 21.01 -7.27
N GLU A 368 3.92 20.29 -6.66
CA GLU A 368 3.95 19.93 -5.23
C GLU A 368 5.00 18.84 -4.96
N GLY A 369 4.95 17.73 -5.70
CA GLY A 369 5.86 16.60 -5.52
C GLY A 369 7.34 17.00 -5.62
N LEU A 370 7.69 17.88 -6.56
CA LEU A 370 9.05 18.41 -6.69
C LEU A 370 9.48 19.21 -5.44
N LYS A 371 8.64 20.11 -4.92
CA LYS A 371 8.92 20.88 -3.69
C LYS A 371 9.11 19.97 -2.47
N LEU A 372 8.35 18.87 -2.41
CA LEU A 372 8.47 17.88 -1.34
C LEU A 372 9.77 17.07 -1.46
N VAL A 373 10.21 16.71 -2.68
CA VAL A 373 11.54 16.11 -2.91
C VAL A 373 12.66 17.05 -2.45
N ASP A 374 12.62 18.33 -2.84
CA ASP A 374 13.63 19.31 -2.44
C ASP A 374 13.67 19.49 -0.92
N ARG A 375 12.49 19.57 -0.26
CA ARG A 375 12.35 19.61 1.22
C ARG A 375 12.95 18.36 1.88
N ALA A 376 12.67 17.16 1.37
CA ALA A 376 13.19 15.92 1.92
C ALA A 376 14.72 15.83 1.78
N ILE A 377 15.27 16.16 0.61
CA ILE A 377 16.72 16.17 0.36
C ILE A 377 17.44 17.22 1.23
N ALA A 378 16.83 18.39 1.44
CA ALA A 378 17.41 19.46 2.25
C ALA A 378 17.67 19.07 3.72
N SER A 379 16.93 18.09 4.26
CA SER A 379 17.14 17.55 5.61
C SER A 379 18.52 16.91 5.83
N ARG A 380 19.14 16.38 4.76
CA ARG A 380 20.36 15.54 4.77
C ARG A 380 20.18 14.16 5.43
N GLU A 381 18.94 13.78 5.70
CA GLU A 381 18.53 12.44 6.13
C GLU A 381 17.75 11.81 4.97
N ILE A 382 18.42 10.89 4.27
CA ILE A 382 17.96 10.34 2.99
C ILE A 382 17.78 8.83 3.19
N GLY A 383 16.55 8.34 3.05
CA GLY A 383 16.23 6.92 3.03
C GLY A 383 15.83 6.44 1.62
N ALA A 384 15.02 5.39 1.55
CA ALA A 384 14.63 4.75 0.30
C ALA A 384 13.55 5.55 -0.43
N TYR A 385 12.54 6.07 0.27
CA TYR A 385 11.43 6.80 -0.33
C TYR A 385 11.86 8.15 -0.89
N THR A 386 12.75 8.87 -0.20
CA THR A 386 13.34 10.13 -0.71
C THR A 386 14.10 9.91 -2.03
N ILE A 387 14.82 8.79 -2.17
CA ILE A 387 15.54 8.48 -3.42
C ILE A 387 14.57 8.06 -4.53
N GLN A 388 13.58 7.22 -4.21
CA GLN A 388 12.55 6.82 -5.18
C GLN A 388 11.78 8.04 -5.70
N ALA A 389 11.41 8.97 -4.80
CA ALA A 389 10.79 10.24 -5.16
C ALA A 389 11.71 11.09 -6.05
N ALA A 390 13.01 11.17 -5.73
CA ALA A 390 13.99 11.88 -6.56
C ALA A 390 14.18 11.26 -7.96
N ILE A 391 14.00 9.94 -8.12
CA ILE A 391 14.00 9.27 -9.43
C ILE A 391 12.76 9.68 -10.22
N SER A 392 11.58 9.58 -9.60
CA SER A 392 10.32 9.98 -10.23
C SER A 392 10.25 11.49 -10.55
N ALA A 393 10.93 12.33 -9.76
CA ALA A 393 11.10 13.75 -10.02
C ALA A 393 11.89 14.04 -11.32
N VAL A 394 12.94 13.26 -11.62
CA VAL A 394 13.69 13.42 -12.89
C VAL A 394 12.82 13.07 -14.09
N HIS A 395 12.00 12.02 -14.00
CA HIS A 395 11.04 11.68 -15.05
C HIS A 395 9.93 12.75 -15.22
N ALA A 396 9.41 13.29 -14.11
CA ALA A 396 8.34 14.28 -14.08
C ALA A 396 8.77 15.68 -14.55
N GLY A 397 10.01 16.08 -14.24
CA GLY A 397 10.57 17.38 -14.64
C GLY A 397 11.00 17.48 -16.10
N ALA A 398 11.23 16.35 -16.78
CA ALA A 398 11.57 16.31 -18.20
C ALA A 398 10.38 16.75 -19.09
N ARG A 399 10.64 17.46 -20.19
CA ARG A 399 9.58 17.89 -21.14
C ARG A 399 9.24 16.77 -22.13
N ASP A 400 10.25 16.17 -22.74
CA ASP A 400 10.18 14.95 -23.56
C ASP A 400 10.89 13.77 -22.87
N VAL A 401 10.73 12.56 -23.40
CA VAL A 401 11.50 11.38 -22.97
C VAL A 401 13.01 11.60 -23.20
N ARG A 402 13.37 12.26 -24.31
CA ARG A 402 14.76 12.59 -24.70
C ARG A 402 15.44 13.55 -23.73
N ASP A 403 14.68 14.37 -22.99
CA ASP A 403 15.20 15.30 -21.98
C ASP A 403 15.44 14.64 -20.61
N THR A 404 15.14 13.34 -20.47
CA THR A 404 15.26 12.62 -19.20
C THR A 404 16.73 12.36 -18.87
N ASP A 405 17.21 12.84 -17.72
CA ASP A 405 18.59 12.63 -17.26
C ASP A 405 18.79 11.20 -16.71
N TRP A 406 18.99 10.26 -17.65
CA TRP A 406 19.28 8.86 -17.34
C TRP A 406 20.60 8.66 -16.57
N ALA A 407 21.56 9.59 -16.67
CA ALA A 407 22.78 9.53 -15.88
C ALA A 407 22.50 9.78 -14.40
N ARG A 408 21.67 10.79 -14.07
CA ARG A 408 21.18 11.05 -12.72
C ARG A 408 20.27 9.94 -12.21
N ILE A 409 19.40 9.36 -13.04
CA ILE A 409 18.56 8.22 -12.64
C ILE A 409 19.41 7.01 -12.24
N VAL A 410 20.41 6.62 -13.05
CA VAL A 410 21.32 5.51 -12.68
C VAL A 410 22.11 5.85 -11.41
N ALA A 411 22.56 7.10 -11.23
CA ALA A 411 23.27 7.53 -10.02
C ALA A 411 22.37 7.53 -8.76
N LEU A 412 21.07 7.75 -8.91
CA LEU A 412 20.09 7.62 -7.82
C LEU A 412 19.80 6.15 -7.49
N TYR A 413 19.68 5.27 -8.50
CA TYR A 413 19.63 3.82 -8.24
C TYR A 413 20.93 3.27 -7.61
N ASP A 414 22.10 3.80 -7.99
CA ASP A 414 23.39 3.50 -7.35
C ASP A 414 23.45 3.95 -5.87
N LEU A 415 22.59 4.89 -5.46
CA LEU A 415 22.43 5.30 -4.06
C LEU A 415 21.37 4.44 -3.35
N LEU A 416 20.24 4.15 -4.01
CA LEU A 416 19.18 3.29 -3.48
C LEU A 416 19.74 1.90 -3.12
N LEU A 417 20.52 1.27 -4.01
CA LEU A 417 21.12 -0.05 -3.77
C LEU A 417 22.15 -0.08 -2.63
N ARG A 418 22.60 1.07 -2.12
CA ARG A 418 23.44 1.15 -0.89
C ARG A 418 22.60 1.26 0.38
N ILE A 419 21.36 1.71 0.27
CA ILE A 419 20.38 1.82 1.36
C ILE A 419 19.61 0.51 1.50
N GLU A 420 19.19 -0.06 0.37
CA GLU A 420 18.36 -1.25 0.22
C GLU A 420 18.79 -2.02 -1.06
N ALA A 421 19.55 -3.10 -0.90
CA ALA A 421 19.88 -4.00 -2.00
C ALA A 421 18.70 -4.94 -2.28
N SER A 422 17.95 -4.67 -3.35
CA SER A 422 16.75 -5.41 -3.74
C SER A 422 16.82 -5.78 -5.23
N PRO A 423 16.51 -7.03 -5.64
CA PRO A 423 16.51 -7.42 -7.05
C PRO A 423 15.59 -6.58 -7.94
N ILE A 424 14.51 -6.02 -7.38
CA ILE A 424 13.61 -5.10 -8.08
C ILE A 424 14.31 -3.76 -8.36
N ALA A 425 15.07 -3.23 -7.40
CA ALA A 425 15.87 -2.02 -7.58
C ALA A 425 17.03 -2.25 -8.56
N GLU A 426 17.63 -3.45 -8.59
CA GLU A 426 18.61 -3.84 -9.61
C GLU A 426 17.99 -3.92 -11.02
N LEU A 427 16.80 -4.50 -11.16
CA LEU A 427 16.08 -4.56 -12.45
C LEU A 427 15.74 -3.16 -12.96
N ASN A 428 15.18 -2.30 -12.10
CA ASN A 428 14.85 -0.93 -12.46
C ASN A 428 16.11 -0.12 -12.84
N ARG A 429 17.23 -0.37 -12.16
CA ARG A 429 18.55 0.17 -12.53
C ARG A 429 19.04 -0.37 -13.88
N ALA A 430 18.83 -1.66 -14.17
CA ALA A 430 19.23 -2.27 -15.44
C ALA A 430 18.49 -1.61 -16.63
N VAL A 431 17.20 -1.29 -16.47
CA VAL A 431 16.43 -0.51 -17.46
C VAL A 431 16.99 0.92 -17.59
N ALA A 432 17.30 1.59 -16.50
CA ALA A 432 17.91 2.93 -16.55
C ALA A 432 19.31 2.94 -17.20
N VAL A 433 20.10 1.87 -17.00
CA VAL A 433 21.36 1.64 -17.71
C VAL A 433 21.12 1.42 -19.20
N ALA A 434 20.10 0.63 -19.58
CA ALA A 434 19.74 0.40 -20.98
C ALA A 434 19.45 1.71 -21.74
N MET A 435 18.75 2.64 -21.08
CA MET A 435 18.39 3.94 -21.65
C MET A 435 19.54 4.95 -21.67
N ARG A 436 20.62 4.71 -20.92
CA ARG A 436 21.81 5.58 -20.87
C ARG A 436 22.96 5.07 -21.75
N ASP A 437 23.22 3.77 -21.71
CA ASP A 437 24.41 3.12 -22.27
C ASP A 437 24.10 2.23 -23.49
N GLY A 438 22.82 2.01 -23.81
CA GLY A 438 22.34 1.17 -24.93
C GLY A 438 21.67 -0.13 -24.47
N PRO A 439 20.74 -0.71 -25.27
CA PRO A 439 19.95 -1.88 -24.86
C PRO A 439 20.79 -3.11 -24.45
N GLU A 440 21.94 -3.33 -25.09
CA GLU A 440 22.88 -4.41 -24.76
C GLU A 440 23.38 -4.33 -23.30
N ALA A 441 23.69 -3.12 -22.81
CA ALA A 441 24.12 -2.92 -21.43
C ALA A 441 23.01 -3.24 -20.43
N GLY A 442 21.76 -2.97 -20.81
CA GLY A 442 20.57 -3.38 -20.07
C GLY A 442 20.38 -4.89 -20.05
N ILE A 443 20.44 -5.55 -21.21
CA ILE A 443 20.29 -7.01 -21.35
C ILE A 443 21.33 -7.74 -20.47
N VAL A 444 22.60 -7.36 -20.56
CA VAL A 444 23.68 -7.95 -19.74
C VAL A 444 23.46 -7.74 -18.25
N ALA A 445 22.79 -6.67 -17.83
CA ALA A 445 22.43 -6.44 -16.43
C ALA A 445 21.19 -7.26 -16.00
N ILE A 446 20.18 -7.43 -16.87
CA ILE A 446 18.99 -8.25 -16.59
C ILE A 446 19.33 -9.74 -16.54
N ASP A 447 20.13 -10.23 -17.50
CA ASP A 447 20.55 -11.63 -17.57
C ASP A 447 21.23 -12.06 -16.25
N ARG A 448 22.15 -11.22 -15.72
CA ARG A 448 22.81 -11.44 -14.41
C ARG A 448 21.88 -11.45 -13.19
N ILE A 449 20.66 -10.93 -13.29
CA ILE A 449 19.66 -10.99 -12.22
C ILE A 449 18.83 -12.27 -12.36
N LEU A 450 18.51 -12.67 -13.60
CA LEU A 450 17.83 -13.93 -13.91
C LEU A 450 18.71 -15.15 -13.60
N GLU A 451 20.01 -15.09 -13.88
CA GLU A 451 21.02 -16.11 -13.54
C GLU A 451 21.07 -16.47 -12.05
N ARG A 452 20.77 -15.51 -11.15
CA ARG A 452 20.71 -15.75 -9.70
C ARG A 452 19.43 -16.46 -9.25
N GLY A 453 18.48 -16.65 -10.15
CA GLY A 453 17.18 -17.29 -9.89
C GLY A 453 16.12 -16.38 -9.26
N GLU A 454 16.49 -15.20 -8.76
CA GLU A 454 15.67 -14.38 -7.84
C GLU A 454 14.39 -13.81 -8.48
N LEU A 455 14.44 -13.45 -9.76
CA LEU A 455 13.32 -12.88 -10.54
C LEU A 455 12.80 -13.80 -11.65
N THR A 456 13.13 -15.09 -11.63
CA THR A 456 12.75 -16.05 -12.70
C THR A 456 11.24 -16.14 -12.96
N GLY A 457 10.42 -15.98 -11.93
CA GLY A 457 8.95 -15.91 -12.03
C GLY A 457 8.36 -14.50 -12.15
N TYR A 458 9.18 -13.46 -12.33
CA TYR A 458 8.73 -12.07 -12.33
C TYR A 458 8.58 -11.54 -13.76
N HIS A 459 7.34 -11.44 -14.23
CA HIS A 459 7.04 -11.16 -15.64
C HIS A 459 7.67 -9.85 -16.18
N LEU A 460 7.82 -8.81 -15.34
CA LEU A 460 8.45 -7.54 -15.77
C LEU A 460 9.94 -7.67 -16.07
N ALA A 461 10.65 -8.64 -15.48
CA ALA A 461 12.05 -8.89 -15.84
C ALA A 461 12.15 -9.42 -17.28
N HIS A 462 11.27 -10.37 -17.64
CA HIS A 462 11.17 -10.93 -18.98
C HIS A 462 10.64 -9.90 -19.99
N ALA A 463 9.63 -9.10 -19.62
CA ALA A 463 9.08 -8.07 -20.49
C ALA A 463 10.10 -6.95 -20.81
N ALA A 464 10.89 -6.52 -19.82
CA ALA A 464 11.98 -5.57 -20.02
C ALA A 464 13.06 -6.16 -20.95
N ARG A 465 13.49 -7.40 -20.70
CA ARG A 465 14.44 -8.13 -21.55
C ARG A 465 13.96 -8.22 -23.00
N ALA A 466 12.69 -8.57 -23.19
CA ALA A 466 12.04 -8.70 -24.50
C ALA A 466 12.01 -7.38 -25.27
N ASP A 467 11.67 -6.28 -24.59
CA ASP A 467 11.63 -4.96 -25.21
C ASP A 467 13.02 -4.47 -25.60
N LEU A 468 14.06 -4.76 -24.81
CA LEU A 468 15.44 -4.45 -25.18
C LEU A 468 15.91 -5.27 -26.40
N TYR A 469 15.58 -6.56 -26.50
CA TYR A 469 15.84 -7.33 -27.72
C TYR A 469 15.07 -6.78 -28.94
N ARG A 470 13.81 -6.36 -28.76
CA ARG A 470 12.99 -5.71 -29.81
C ARG A 470 13.65 -4.42 -30.30
N ARG A 471 14.18 -3.58 -29.40
CA ARG A 471 14.92 -2.35 -29.77
C ARG A 471 16.20 -2.62 -30.58
N LEU A 472 16.77 -3.83 -30.49
CA LEU A 472 17.92 -4.28 -31.29
C LEU A 472 17.54 -5.06 -32.56
N GLY A 473 16.25 -5.21 -32.88
CA GLY A 473 15.78 -6.04 -33.98
C GLY A 473 16.02 -7.54 -33.78
N ARG A 474 16.34 -7.98 -32.55
CA ARG A 474 16.59 -9.38 -32.17
C ARG A 474 15.26 -10.09 -31.92
N ASN A 475 14.46 -10.19 -32.99
CA ASN A 475 13.04 -10.53 -32.92
C ASN A 475 12.76 -11.95 -32.40
N ALA A 476 13.69 -12.89 -32.55
CA ALA A 476 13.54 -14.26 -32.03
C ALA A 476 13.65 -14.29 -30.51
N GLU A 477 14.71 -13.68 -29.96
CA GLU A 477 14.97 -13.58 -28.53
C GLU A 477 13.97 -12.65 -27.84
N ALA A 478 13.50 -11.61 -28.53
CA ALA A 478 12.39 -10.78 -28.08
C ALA A 478 11.10 -11.60 -27.93
N ARG A 479 10.78 -12.48 -28.91
CA ARG A 479 9.58 -13.32 -28.86
C ARG A 479 9.63 -14.32 -27.70
N GLU A 480 10.73 -15.04 -27.54
CA GLU A 480 10.95 -15.97 -26.40
C GLU A 480 10.75 -15.26 -25.05
N ALA A 481 11.36 -14.08 -24.87
CA ALA A 481 11.24 -13.32 -23.64
C ALA A 481 9.82 -12.75 -23.42
N TYR A 482 9.09 -12.35 -24.47
CA TYR A 482 7.68 -11.96 -24.35
C TYR A 482 6.76 -13.15 -24.05
N GLU A 483 7.03 -14.34 -24.56
CA GLU A 483 6.29 -15.57 -24.23
C GLU A 483 6.48 -15.96 -22.76
N LEU A 484 7.71 -15.87 -22.23
CA LEU A 484 8.01 -16.04 -20.80
C LEU A 484 7.30 -14.99 -19.93
N ALA A 485 7.26 -13.73 -20.37
CA ALA A 485 6.50 -12.68 -19.68
C ALA A 485 4.99 -12.97 -19.67
N LEU A 486 4.43 -13.39 -20.81
CA LEU A 486 3.01 -13.71 -20.95
C LEU A 486 2.59 -14.95 -20.16
N ALA A 487 3.49 -15.93 -19.99
CA ALA A 487 3.27 -17.09 -19.12
C ALA A 487 3.24 -16.70 -17.61
N ALA A 488 3.96 -15.66 -17.21
CA ALA A 488 4.06 -15.19 -15.83
C ALA A 488 3.13 -13.99 -15.49
N SER A 489 2.46 -13.39 -16.48
CA SER A 489 1.54 -12.25 -16.28
C SER A 489 0.10 -12.69 -16.02
N THR A 490 -0.52 -12.08 -15.02
CA THR A 490 -1.86 -12.46 -14.50
C THR A 490 -2.94 -11.42 -14.76
N GLN A 491 -2.59 -10.15 -15.01
CA GLN A 491 -3.58 -9.08 -15.24
C GLN A 491 -4.00 -9.01 -16.71
N THR A 492 -5.30 -8.88 -16.99
CA THR A 492 -5.81 -8.80 -18.37
C THR A 492 -5.12 -7.71 -19.22
N PRO A 493 -4.90 -6.46 -18.74
CA PRO A 493 -4.26 -5.41 -19.54
C PRO A 493 -2.77 -5.65 -19.82
N GLU A 494 -2.02 -6.20 -18.85
CA GLU A 494 -0.62 -6.63 -19.07
C GLU A 494 -0.56 -7.70 -20.16
N ARG A 495 -1.44 -8.70 -20.09
CA ARG A 495 -1.52 -9.80 -21.06
C ARG A 495 -1.85 -9.29 -22.47
N ARG A 496 -2.85 -8.42 -22.63
CA ARG A 496 -3.19 -7.81 -23.93
C ARG A 496 -2.04 -7.00 -24.52
N PHE A 497 -1.30 -6.26 -23.68
CA PHE A 497 -0.09 -5.55 -24.09
C PHE A 497 1.00 -6.50 -24.60
N LEU A 498 1.30 -7.57 -23.86
CA LEU A 498 2.31 -8.57 -24.22
C LEU A 498 1.93 -9.32 -25.50
N GLU A 499 0.66 -9.73 -25.62
CA GLU A 499 0.10 -10.35 -26.82
C GLU A 499 0.13 -9.40 -28.04
N ARG A 500 -0.05 -8.08 -27.84
CA ARG A 500 0.15 -7.08 -28.90
C ARG A 500 1.61 -7.01 -29.33
N ARG A 501 2.57 -6.91 -28.39
CA ARG A 501 4.00 -6.89 -28.72
C ARG A 501 4.47 -8.17 -29.41
N LEU A 502 3.89 -9.33 -29.09
CA LEU A 502 4.13 -10.58 -29.82
C LEU A 502 3.63 -10.52 -31.28
N ARG A 503 2.44 -9.94 -31.53
CA ARG A 503 1.92 -9.73 -32.89
C ARG A 503 2.73 -8.71 -33.71
N GLU A 504 3.36 -7.74 -33.06
CA GLU A 504 4.28 -6.77 -33.69
C GLU A 504 5.65 -7.37 -34.07
N LEU A 505 5.93 -8.61 -33.66
CA LEU A 505 7.16 -9.36 -33.98
C LEU A 505 6.97 -10.44 -35.04
N LEU A 506 5.81 -10.49 -35.73
CA LEU A 506 5.50 -11.45 -36.80
C LEU A 506 5.93 -10.93 -38.18
#